data_AF-A0A800FZR7-F1
#
_entry.id   AF-A0A800FZR7-F1
#
_cell.length_a   1.000
_cell.length_b   1.000
_cell.length_c   1.000
_cell.angle_alpha   90.00
_cell.angle_beta   90.00
_cell.angle_gamma   90.00
#
_symmetry.space_group_name_H-M   'P 1'
#
loop_
_entity.id
_entity.type
_entity.pdbx_description
1 polymer ?
#
loop_
_entity_poly.entity_id
_entity_poly.type
_entity_poly.pdbx_seq_one_letter_code
_entity_poly.pdbx_strand_id
1 'polypeptide(L)'
;MSIVVLILVVFAVFFNLSFPGDWLGWISLSGVILLGVLSFVSIMTLLSAVAVNNTMGESIIPVLVLPLLVPIVIHTVTATNRIFANRPFAEIEGNLRMLAAIVLIFLVAGASLFRFAIEE
;
A
#
# COMPACT_ATOMS: atom_id res chain seq x y z
N MET A 1 -12.57 -4.49 -2.44
CA MET A 1 -12.15 -5.51 -1.44
C MET A 1 -12.41 -6.94 -1.86
N SER A 2 -13.53 -7.27 -2.51
CA SER A 2 -13.88 -8.67 -2.86
C SER A 2 -12.80 -9.41 -3.68
N ILE A 3 -12.14 -8.73 -4.62
CA ILE A 3 -11.04 -9.30 -5.42
C ILE A 3 -9.82 -9.64 -4.56
N VAL A 4 -9.46 -8.76 -3.60
CA VAL A 4 -8.31 -8.99 -2.70
C VAL A 4 -8.55 -10.22 -1.84
N VAL A 5 -9.76 -10.38 -1.32
CA VAL A 5 -10.16 -11.57 -0.55
C VAL A 5 -10.09 -12.82 -1.41
N LEU A 6 -10.59 -12.77 -2.65
CA LEU A 6 -10.51 -13.90 -3.58
C LEU A 6 -9.06 -14.32 -3.84
N ILE A 7 -8.18 -13.36 -4.12
CA ILE A 7 -6.75 -13.64 -4.36
C ILE A 7 -6.12 -14.26 -3.11
N LEU A 8 -6.40 -13.72 -1.92
CA LEU A 8 -5.91 -14.28 -0.66
C LEU A 8 -6.37 -15.72 -0.43
N VAL A 9 -7.65 -16.01 -0.68
CA VAL A 9 -8.21 -17.36 -0.53
C VAL A 9 -7.54 -18.32 -1.51
N VAL A 10 -7.41 -17.94 -2.78
CA VAL A 10 -6.74 -18.77 -3.79
C VAL A 10 -5.28 -19.02 -3.40
N PHE A 11 -4.54 -17.98 -2.99
CA PHE A 11 -3.17 -18.11 -2.53
C PHE A 11 -3.05 -19.04 -1.32
N ALA A 12 -3.93 -18.88 -0.34
CA ALA A 12 -3.90 -19.69 0.87
C ALA A 12 -4.14 -21.17 0.58
N VAL A 13 -5.09 -21.48 -0.31
CA VAL A 13 -5.40 -22.85 -0.72
C VAL A 13 -4.24 -23.45 -1.52
N PHE A 14 -3.68 -22.72 -2.48
CA PHE A 14 -2.61 -23.23 -3.35
C PHE A 14 -1.26 -23.40 -2.64
N PHE A 15 -0.90 -22.47 -1.75
CA PHE A 15 0.37 -22.48 -1.04
C PHE A 15 0.29 -23.15 0.34
N ASN A 16 -0.87 -23.70 0.72
CA ASN A 16 -1.14 -24.29 2.03
C ASN A 16 -0.66 -23.39 3.18
N LEU A 17 -1.03 -22.10 3.09
CA LEU A 17 -0.54 -21.09 4.04
C LEU A 17 -1.13 -21.36 5.42
N SER A 18 -0.24 -21.51 6.40
CA SER A 18 -0.62 -21.53 7.81
C SER A 18 -0.96 -20.09 8.22
N PHE A 19 -2.25 -19.79 8.34
CA PHE A 19 -2.68 -18.50 8.87
C PHE A 19 -2.29 -18.39 10.35
N PRO A 20 -1.97 -17.17 10.84
CA PRO A 20 -1.77 -16.95 12.26
C PRO A 20 -3.01 -17.41 13.03
N GLY A 21 -2.83 -18.34 13.98
CA GLY A 21 -3.91 -18.81 14.83
C GLY A 21 -4.40 -17.74 15.83
N ASP A 22 -3.61 -16.69 16.02
CA ASP A 22 -3.89 -15.63 16.98
C ASP A 22 -4.73 -14.50 16.38
N TRP A 23 -5.72 -14.03 17.14
CA TRP A 23 -6.56 -12.87 16.78
C TRP A 23 -5.73 -11.62 16.41
N LEU A 24 -4.58 -11.44 17.06
CA LEU A 24 -3.66 -10.33 16.81
C LEU A 24 -2.96 -10.42 15.45
N GLY A 25 -2.71 -11.65 14.97
CA GLY A 25 -2.14 -11.89 13.64
C GLY A 25 -3.12 -11.53 12.52
N TRP A 26 -4.42 -11.83 12.70
CA TRP A 26 -5.48 -11.41 11.78
C TRP A 26 -5.65 -9.89 11.72
N ILE A 27 -5.61 -9.20 12.86
CA ILE A 27 -5.62 -7.73 12.91
C ILE A 27 -4.41 -7.14 12.17
N SER A 28 -3.23 -7.73 12.36
CA SER A 28 -2.00 -7.24 11.72
C SER A 28 -2.05 -7.46 10.20
N LEU A 29 -2.53 -8.63 9.76
CA LEU A 29 -2.67 -8.96 8.34
C LEU A 29 -3.66 -8.01 7.65
N SER A 30 -4.83 -7.82 8.24
CA SER A 30 -5.84 -6.88 7.71
C SER A 30 -5.32 -5.44 7.68
N GLY A 31 -4.58 -5.01 8.70
CA GLY A 31 -3.94 -3.69 8.74
C GLY A 31 -2.92 -3.49 7.62
N VAL A 32 -2.05 -4.47 7.39
CA VAL A 32 -1.06 -4.44 6.29
C VAL A 32 -1.76 -4.40 4.92
N ILE A 33 -2.81 -5.20 4.73
CA ILE A 33 -3.58 -5.21 3.47
C ILE A 33 -4.24 -3.85 3.23
N LEU A 34 -4.92 -3.30 4.24
CA LEU A 34 -5.60 -2.01 4.14
C LEU A 34 -4.60 -0.89 3.83
N LEU A 35 -3.52 -0.80 4.61
CA LEU A 35 -2.51 0.23 4.41
C LEU A 35 -1.77 0.08 3.08
N GLY A 36 -1.49 -1.16 2.65
CA GLY A 36 -0.86 -1.45 1.36
C GLY A 36 -1.74 -0.99 0.20
N VAL A 37 -3.04 -1.33 0.23
CA VAL A 37 -4.01 -0.87 -0.77
C VAL A 37 -4.17 0.64 -0.74
N LEU A 38 -4.29 1.26 0.43
CA LEU A 38 -4.42 2.71 0.57
C LEU A 38 -3.20 3.45 0.01
N SER A 39 -1.99 2.94 0.26
CA SER A 39 -0.75 3.53 -0.25
C SER A 39 -0.74 3.51 -1.78
N PHE A 40 -1.08 2.36 -2.35
CA PHE A 40 -1.13 2.17 -3.80
C PHE A 40 -2.19 3.07 -4.45
N VAL A 41 -3.39 3.09 -3.89
CA VAL A 41 -4.50 3.92 -4.39
C VAL A 41 -4.13 5.41 -4.31
N SER A 42 -3.59 5.87 -3.17
CA SER A 42 -3.24 7.28 -3.00
C SER A 42 -2.20 7.76 -4.01
N ILE A 43 -1.18 6.95 -4.31
CA ILE A 43 -0.16 7.27 -5.33
C ILE A 43 -0.76 7.28 -6.72
N MET A 44 -1.50 6.24 -7.08
CA MET A 44 -2.08 6.12 -8.42
C MET A 44 -3.08 7.24 -8.72
N THR A 45 -3.89 7.62 -7.72
CA THR A 45 -4.79 8.77 -7.84
C THR A 45 -4.04 10.08 -8.06
N LEU A 46 -3.00 10.33 -7.27
CA LEU A 46 -2.16 11.52 -7.41
C LEU A 46 -1.52 11.61 -8.79
N LEU A 47 -0.94 10.50 -9.24
CA LEU A 47 -0.27 10.42 -10.52
C LEU A 47 -1.24 10.61 -11.68
N SER A 48 -2.45 10.03 -11.58
CA SER A 48 -3.52 10.25 -12.55
C SER A 48 -3.95 11.72 -12.61
N ALA A 49 -3.99 12.43 -11.48
CA ALA A 49 -4.32 13.85 -11.46
C ALA A 49 -3.22 14.70 -12.14
N VAL A 50 -1.94 14.41 -11.86
CA VAL A 50 -0.80 15.09 -12.50
C VAL A 50 -0.75 14.81 -14.00
N ALA A 51 -1.10 13.59 -14.43
CA ALA A 51 -1.12 13.20 -15.84
C ALA A 51 -2.07 14.05 -16.68
N VAL A 52 -3.25 14.35 -16.14
CA VAL A 52 -4.28 15.14 -16.85
C VAL A 52 -3.86 16.62 -16.98
N ASN A 53 -3.12 17.15 -16.01
CA ASN A 53 -2.70 18.56 -15.99
C ASN A 53 -1.39 18.85 -16.73
N ASN A 54 -0.61 17.84 -17.14
CA ASN A 54 0.69 18.02 -17.79
C ASN A 54 0.89 17.08 -18.99
N THR A 55 0.76 17.59 -20.22
CA THR A 55 0.96 16.82 -21.48
C THR A 55 2.39 16.29 -21.65
N MET A 56 3.39 16.87 -20.98
CA MET A 56 4.78 16.36 -20.95
C MET A 56 5.01 15.26 -19.88
N GLY A 57 4.01 14.95 -19.04
CA GLY A 57 4.10 14.03 -17.92
C GLY A 57 3.94 12.55 -18.29
N GLU A 58 3.32 12.21 -19.43
CA GLU A 58 3.04 10.81 -19.81
C GLU A 58 4.29 9.92 -19.89
N SER A 59 5.45 10.48 -20.26
CA SER A 59 6.71 9.73 -20.29
C SER A 59 7.47 9.69 -18.96
N ILE A 60 7.21 10.62 -18.03
CA ILE A 60 7.92 10.71 -16.74
C ILE A 60 7.19 9.88 -15.66
N ILE A 61 5.86 9.76 -15.78
CA ILE A 61 4.99 8.97 -14.90
C ILE A 61 5.51 7.55 -14.66
N PRO A 62 5.84 6.72 -15.68
CA PRO A 62 6.29 5.35 -15.46
C PRO A 62 7.62 5.25 -14.70
N VAL A 63 8.52 6.21 -14.95
CA VAL A 63 9.83 6.30 -14.28
C VAL A 63 9.69 6.69 -12.81
N LEU A 64 8.69 7.49 -12.44
CA LEU A 64 8.41 7.87 -11.05
C LEU A 64 7.60 6.82 -10.30
N VAL A 65 6.69 6.10 -10.97
CA VAL A 65 5.90 5.02 -10.36
C VAL A 65 6.81 3.99 -9.72
N LEU A 66 7.84 3.56 -10.44
CA LEU A 66 8.74 2.51 -9.98
C LEU A 66 9.39 2.84 -8.62
N PRO A 67 10.14 3.93 -8.44
CA PRO A 67 10.77 4.27 -7.16
C PRO A 67 9.76 4.57 -6.05
N LEU A 68 8.54 5.02 -6.36
CA LEU A 68 7.50 5.28 -5.36
C LEU A 68 6.82 3.98 -4.90
N LEU A 69 6.65 3.00 -5.80
CA LEU A 69 6.08 1.70 -5.47
C LEU A 69 7.05 0.80 -4.71
N VAL A 70 8.35 0.86 -5.02
CA VAL A 70 9.40 0.06 -4.36
C VAL A 70 9.29 0.06 -2.82
N PRO A 71 9.26 1.21 -2.11
CA PRO A 71 9.17 1.21 -0.66
C PRO A 71 7.86 0.58 -0.16
N ILE A 72 6.73 0.84 -0.82
CA ILE A 72 5.44 0.24 -0.45
C ILE A 72 5.52 -1.29 -0.55
N VAL A 73 6.02 -1.79 -1.67
CA VAL A 73 6.14 -3.23 -1.91
C VAL A 73 7.07 -3.85 -0.86
N ILE A 74 8.23 -3.25 -0.60
CA ILE A 74 9.19 -3.75 0.40
C ILE A 74 8.54 -3.83 1.77
N HIS A 75 7.91 -2.76 2.25
CA HIS A 75 7.34 -2.74 3.60
C HIS A 75 6.13 -3.66 3.72
N THR A 76 5.30 -3.76 2.69
CA THR A 76 4.12 -4.64 2.64
C THR A 76 4.53 -6.11 2.64
N VAL A 77 5.41 -6.52 1.72
CA VAL A 77 5.86 -7.92 1.61
C VAL A 77 6.64 -8.34 2.85
N THR A 78 7.48 -7.46 3.40
CA THR A 78 8.23 -7.73 4.64
C THR A 78 7.28 -7.91 5.82
N ALA A 79 6.24 -7.08 5.96
CA ALA A 79 5.26 -7.22 7.03
C ALA A 79 4.47 -8.53 6.89
N THR A 80 4.01 -8.84 5.68
CA THR A 80 3.31 -10.09 5.37
C THR A 80 4.17 -11.31 5.70
N ASN A 81 5.45 -11.31 5.30
CA ASN A 81 6.37 -12.41 5.61
C ASN A 81 6.57 -12.58 7.13
N ARG A 82 6.76 -11.48 7.87
CA ARG A 82 6.87 -11.53 9.34
C ARG A 82 5.62 -12.06 10.03
N ILE A 83 4.44 -11.75 9.51
CA ILE A 83 3.16 -12.27 10.02
C ILE A 83 3.07 -13.78 9.78
N PHE A 84 3.40 -14.26 8.58
CA PHE A 84 3.39 -15.69 8.28
C PHE A 84 4.53 -16.49 8.96
N ALA A 85 5.63 -15.82 9.31
CA ALA A 85 6.71 -16.40 10.12
C ALA A 85 6.40 -16.40 11.64
N ASN A 86 5.17 -16.04 12.03
CA ASN A 86 4.70 -15.98 13.42
C ASN A 86 5.60 -15.14 14.34
N ARG A 87 6.18 -14.05 13.81
CA ARG A 87 7.07 -13.17 14.58
C ARG A 87 6.27 -12.23 15.49
N PRO A 88 6.88 -11.72 16.58
CA PRO A 88 6.21 -10.82 17.51
C PRO A 88 5.72 -9.53 16.82
N PHE A 89 4.60 -8.98 17.28
CA PHE A 89 4.02 -7.74 16.76
C PHE A 89 4.99 -6.55 16.78
N ALA A 90 5.89 -6.49 17.76
CA ALA A 90 6.92 -5.46 17.87
C ALA A 90 7.81 -5.36 16.62
N GLU A 91 8.01 -6.47 15.90
CA GLU A 91 8.77 -6.47 14.65
C GLU A 91 7.95 -6.02 13.44
N ILE A 92 6.61 -6.01 13.54
CA ILE A 92 5.70 -5.66 12.45
C ILE A 92 5.29 -4.18 12.57
N GLU A 93 5.23 -3.64 13.79
CA GLU A 93 4.85 -2.25 14.08
C GLU A 93 5.62 -1.23 13.23
N GLY A 94 6.95 -1.39 13.11
CA GLY A 94 7.78 -0.50 12.30
C GLY A 94 7.37 -0.46 10.83
N ASN A 95 6.97 -1.61 10.27
CA ASN A 95 6.46 -1.68 8.90
C ASN A 95 5.09 -1.01 8.78
N LEU A 96 4.15 -1.28 9.69
CA LEU A 96 2.84 -0.62 9.66
C LEU A 96 2.97 0.89 9.78
N ARG A 97 3.85 1.40 10.65
CA ARG A 97 4.11 2.84 10.82
C ARG A 97 4.66 3.45 9.54
N MET A 98 5.58 2.76 8.86
CA MET A 98 6.12 3.23 7.59
C MET A 98 5.05 3.27 6.50
N LEU A 99 4.23 2.21 6.37
CA LEU A 99 3.10 2.23 5.43
C LEU A 99 2.13 3.36 5.76
N ALA A 100 1.78 3.56 7.02
CA ALA A 100 0.88 4.64 7.44
C ALA A 100 1.47 6.03 7.11
N ALA A 101 2.77 6.23 7.32
CA ALA A 101 3.46 7.45 6.93
C ALA A 101 3.38 7.67 5.41
N ILE A 102 3.61 6.63 4.62
CA ILE A 102 3.48 6.68 3.15
C ILE A 102 2.06 7.10 2.76
N VAL A 103 1.03 6.42 3.28
CA VAL A 103 -0.38 6.77 3.02
C VAL A 103 -0.65 8.24 3.33
N LEU A 104 -0.22 8.71 4.51
CA LEU A 104 -0.48 10.08 4.93
C LEU A 104 0.23 11.11 4.04
N ILE A 105 1.49 10.86 3.68
CA ILE A 105 2.24 11.76 2.80
C ILE A 105 1.54 11.92 1.45
N PHE A 106 1.16 10.82 0.80
CA PHE A 106 0.50 10.88 -0.51
C PHE A 106 -0.93 11.41 -0.42
N LEU A 107 -1.64 11.17 0.68
CA LEU A 107 -3.00 11.67 0.85
C LEU A 107 -3.00 13.18 1.10
N VAL A 108 -2.08 13.69 1.92
CA VAL A 108 -1.88 15.12 2.15
C VAL A 108 -1.39 15.82 0.90
N ALA A 109 -0.45 15.22 0.16
CA ALA A 109 0.00 15.74 -1.12
C ALA A 109 -1.15 15.80 -2.14
N GLY A 110 -1.98 14.76 -2.22
CA GLY A 110 -3.19 14.72 -3.05
C GLY A 110 -4.18 15.82 -2.71
N ALA A 111 -4.53 15.96 -1.44
CA ALA A 111 -5.45 16.99 -0.97
C ALA A 111 -4.90 18.41 -1.21
N SER A 112 -3.59 18.62 -1.02
CA SER A 112 -2.94 19.92 -1.24
C SER A 112 -2.91 20.30 -2.71
N LEU A 113 -2.59 19.36 -3.60
CA LEU A 113 -2.55 19.59 -5.05
C LEU A 113 -3.93 19.91 -5.61
N PHE A 114 -5.00 19.33 -5.04
CA PHE A 114 -6.37 19.63 -5.42
C PHE A 114 -6.75 21.10 -5.15
N ARG A 115 -6.19 21.72 -4.10
CA ARG A 115 -6.41 23.16 -3.84
C ARG A 115 -5.80 24.02 -4.96
N PHE A 116 -4.61 23.66 -5.45
CA PHE A 116 -3.98 24.35 -6.57
C PHE A 116 -4.72 24.13 -7.89
N ALA A 117 -5.33 22.96 -8.11
CA ALA A 117 -6.10 22.68 -9.33
C ALA A 117 -7.47 23.38 -9.38
N ILE A 118 -8.02 23.84 -8.25
CA ILE A 118 -9.30 24.58 -8.18
C ILE A 118 -9.10 26.10 -8.30
N GLU A 119 -7.87 26.60 -8.11
CA GLU A 119 -7.57 28.03 -8.18
C GLU A 119 -7.35 28.56 -9.62
N GLU A 120 -7.48 27.70 -10.64
CA GLU A 120 -7.62 28.04 -12.07
C GLU A 120 -9.03 27.71 -12.59
#